data_AF-A0A0F8Y789-F1
#
_entry.id   AF-A0A0F8Y789-F1
#
_cell.length_a   1.000
_cell.length_b   1.000
_cell.length_c   1.000
_cell.angle_alpha   90.00
_cell.angle_beta   90.00
_cell.angle_gamma   90.00
#
_symmetry.space_group_name_H-M   'P 1'
#
loop_
_entity.id
_entity.type
_entity.pdbx_description
1 polymer ?
#
loop_
_entity_poly.entity_id
_entity_poly.type
_entity_poly.pdbx_seq_one_letter_code
_entity_poly.pdbx_strand_id
1 'polypeptide(L)'
;FLEKLCSLSNRHHVIVNYHMKWLGPREERKGDADAVKDIKEREADLIPTRLYPSAMGSKNAPQNIGQYFHTTLLVEPKYLAGGKVKRMIYTQPRPELDLKLAAELDAALPLETGLLDIFSALTGGIEKCLEAGEPDQHGLSDTETLALTDGLGELTAAPGPPPLAKETKEEEKSK
;
A
#
# COMPACT_ATOMS: atom_id res chain seq x y z
N PHE A 1 5.98 5.67 9.77
CA PHE A 1 4.78 6.50 10.09
C PHE A 1 3.50 5.72 9.81
N LEU A 2 3.28 5.23 8.57
CA LEU A 2 2.11 4.42 8.22
C LEU A 2 1.91 3.19 9.13
N GLU A 3 2.98 2.47 9.47
CA GLU A 3 2.93 1.34 10.42
C GLU A 3 2.38 1.72 11.80
N LYS A 4 2.71 2.91 12.31
CA LYS A 4 2.18 3.41 13.60
C LYS A 4 0.70 3.79 13.49
N LEU A 5 0.29 4.34 12.34
CA LEU A 5 -1.12 4.64 12.06
C LEU A 5 -1.96 3.36 11.90
N CYS A 6 -1.39 2.33 11.30
CA CYS A 6 -2.05 1.05 11.07
C CYS A 6 -1.82 0.04 12.22
N SER A 7 -1.26 0.50 13.34
CA SER A 7 -1.02 -0.36 14.50
C SER A 7 -2.33 -0.85 15.08
N LEU A 8 -2.41 -2.15 15.38
CA LEU A 8 -3.56 -2.79 16.04
C LEU A 8 -3.84 -2.19 17.44
N SER A 9 -2.88 -1.48 18.03
CA SER A 9 -3.06 -0.75 19.29
C SER A 9 -4.03 0.44 19.17
N ASN A 10 -4.32 0.90 17.95
CA ASN A 10 -5.21 2.03 17.74
C ASN A 10 -6.67 1.60 17.86
N ARG A 11 -7.38 2.14 18.86
CA ARG A 11 -8.82 1.88 19.09
C ARG A 11 -9.77 2.68 18.20
N HIS A 12 -9.26 3.31 17.15
CA HIS A 12 -10.04 4.17 16.26
C HIS A 12 -9.87 3.74 14.81
N HIS A 13 -10.93 3.90 14.02
CA HIS A 13 -10.86 3.68 12.58
C HIS A 13 -10.03 4.79 11.93
N VAL A 14 -9.03 4.40 11.16
CA VAL A 14 -8.17 5.33 10.40
C VAL A 14 -8.55 5.25 8.93
N ILE A 15 -9.03 6.36 8.37
CA ILE A 15 -9.33 6.49 6.94
C ILE A 15 -8.24 7.35 6.31
N VAL A 16 -7.54 6.79 5.33
CA VAL A 16 -6.49 7.49 4.59
C VAL A 16 -6.92 7.69 3.14
N ASN A 17 -7.13 8.94 2.76
CA ASN A 17 -7.40 9.31 1.38
C ASN A 17 -6.08 9.66 0.69
N TYR A 18 -5.82 9.00 -0.44
CA TYR A 18 -4.64 9.27 -1.26
C TYR A 18 -5.02 9.35 -2.73
N HIS A 19 -4.43 10.32 -3.43
CA HIS A 19 -4.68 10.53 -4.86
C HIS A 19 -3.69 9.72 -5.67
N MET A 20 -4.16 8.79 -6.50
CA MET A 20 -3.32 8.06 -7.45
C MET A 20 -3.37 8.69 -8.85
N LYS A 21 -2.24 8.67 -9.55
CA LYS A 21 -2.04 9.00 -10.95
C LYS A 21 -1.68 7.73 -11.66
N TRP A 22 -2.18 7.59 -12.87
CA TRP A 22 -1.73 6.55 -13.77
C TRP A 22 -0.30 6.83 -14.20
N LEU A 23 0.59 5.85 -14.08
CA LEU A 23 1.99 5.94 -14.53
C LEU A 23 2.24 4.70 -15.41
N GLY A 24 2.07 4.90 -16.71
CA GLY A 24 2.16 3.87 -17.74
C GLY A 24 1.73 4.45 -19.11
N PRO A 25 2.17 3.86 -20.23
CA PRO A 25 2.06 4.51 -21.52
C PRO A 25 0.63 4.43 -22.08
N ARG A 26 0.01 5.58 -22.36
CA ARG A 26 -1.07 5.72 -23.36
C ARG A 26 -0.91 7.02 -24.13
N GLU A 27 0.17 7.09 -24.90
CA GLU A 27 0.24 7.98 -26.05
C GLU A 27 0.84 7.20 -27.22
N GLU A 28 0.01 6.88 -28.22
CA GLU A 28 0.53 6.59 -29.56
C GLU A 28 1.27 7.86 -30.01
N ARG A 29 2.61 7.79 -30.04
CA ARG A 29 3.39 8.88 -30.63
C ARG A 29 3.09 8.90 -32.12
N LYS A 30 2.30 9.89 -32.57
CA LYS A 30 1.87 10.09 -33.97
C LYS A 30 3.02 10.35 -34.98
N GLY A 31 4.28 10.15 -34.59
CA GLY A 31 5.45 10.37 -35.43
C GLY A 31 6.40 9.15 -35.57
N ASP A 32 6.11 8.02 -34.93
CA ASP A 32 6.98 6.85 -35.02
C ASP A 32 6.67 6.02 -36.29
N ALA A 33 7.72 5.47 -36.91
CA ALA A 33 7.60 4.51 -38.02
C ALA A 33 6.89 3.22 -37.54
N ASP A 34 6.14 2.56 -38.41
CA ASP A 34 5.26 1.44 -38.02
C ASP A 34 6.01 0.28 -37.32
N ALA A 35 7.26 -0.01 -37.71
CA ALA A 35 8.08 -1.02 -37.04
C ALA A 35 8.47 -0.65 -35.59
N VAL A 36 8.57 0.64 -35.27
CA VAL A 36 8.89 1.14 -33.93
C VAL A 36 7.65 1.16 -33.04
N LYS A 37 6.45 1.31 -33.63
CA LYS A 37 5.18 1.20 -32.89
C LYS A 37 4.97 -0.22 -32.38
N ASP A 38 5.15 -1.24 -33.23
CA ASP A 38 4.97 -2.64 -32.84
C ASP A 38 5.93 -3.07 -31.72
N ILE A 39 7.18 -2.58 -31.75
CA ILE A 39 8.17 -2.85 -30.69
C ILE A 39 7.76 -2.15 -29.40
N LYS A 40 7.35 -0.87 -29.47
CA LYS A 40 6.91 -0.10 -28.30
C LYS A 40 5.59 -0.58 -27.73
N GLU A 41 4.71 -1.15 -28.53
CA GLU A 41 3.44 -1.73 -28.10
C GLU A 41 3.70 -3.02 -27.31
N ARG A 42 4.58 -3.90 -27.83
CA ARG A 42 5.04 -5.08 -27.08
C ARG A 42 5.78 -4.71 -25.79
N GLU A 43 6.62 -3.67 -25.82
CA GLU A 43 7.31 -3.17 -24.63
C GLU A 43 6.35 -2.46 -23.66
N ALA A 44 5.30 -1.79 -24.14
CA ALA A 44 4.27 -1.18 -23.31
C ALA A 44 3.44 -2.24 -22.58
N ASP A 45 3.16 -3.37 -23.21
CA ASP A 45 2.50 -4.52 -22.58
C ASP A 45 3.38 -5.18 -21.50
N LEU A 46 4.71 -5.07 -21.64
CA LEU A 46 5.68 -5.56 -20.65
C LEU A 46 5.81 -4.64 -19.43
N ILE A 47 5.48 -3.34 -19.56
CA ILE A 47 5.48 -2.40 -18.44
C ILE A 47 4.12 -2.52 -17.74
N PRO A 48 4.04 -3.10 -16.53
CA PRO A 48 2.78 -3.19 -15.82
C PRO A 48 2.26 -1.77 -15.56
N THR A 49 1.14 -1.43 -16.21
CA THR A 49 0.42 -0.19 -15.93
C THR A 49 0.04 -0.20 -14.46
N ARG A 50 0.55 0.78 -13.72
CA ARG A 50 0.32 0.86 -12.28
C ARG A 50 -0.15 2.24 -11.91
N LEU A 51 -1.03 2.27 -10.92
CA LEU A 51 -1.41 3.50 -10.25
C LEU A 51 -0.32 3.88 -9.24
N TYR A 52 0.11 5.14 -9.27
CA TYR A 52 1.14 5.70 -8.40
C TYR A 52 0.61 6.91 -7.64
N PRO A 53 0.97 7.12 -6.36
CA PRO A 53 0.53 8.29 -5.61
C PRO A 53 1.00 9.61 -6.27
N SER A 54 0.07 10.56 -6.46
CA SER A 54 0.17 11.62 -7.47
C SER A 54 0.47 13.03 -6.97
N ALA A 55 0.12 13.36 -5.73
CA ALA A 55 0.24 14.71 -5.19
C ALA A 55 0.16 14.70 -3.66
N MET A 56 1.08 15.44 -3.05
CA MET A 56 1.43 15.50 -1.61
C MET A 56 2.08 14.23 -1.05
N GLY A 57 3.40 14.15 -1.21
CA GLY A 57 4.21 13.15 -0.49
C GLY A 57 4.89 12.11 -1.36
N SER A 58 5.26 12.38 -2.62
CA SER A 58 6.09 11.46 -3.40
C SER A 58 7.42 11.07 -2.69
N LYS A 59 7.86 11.87 -1.71
CA LYS A 59 8.94 11.53 -0.77
C LYS A 59 8.53 10.68 0.44
N ASN A 60 7.27 10.71 0.86
CA ASN A 60 6.81 10.21 2.15
C ASN A 60 5.82 9.03 2.06
N ALA A 61 5.18 8.82 0.90
CA ALA A 61 4.25 7.73 0.67
C ALA A 61 4.91 6.65 -0.21
N PRO A 62 5.09 5.42 0.30
CA PRO A 62 5.63 4.34 -0.50
C PRO A 62 4.68 4.00 -1.66
N GLN A 63 5.25 3.52 -2.77
CA GLN A 63 4.46 3.09 -3.95
C GLN A 63 3.47 1.97 -3.58
N ASN A 64 3.82 1.17 -2.59
CA ASN A 64 3.03 0.05 -2.09
C ASN A 64 2.11 0.45 -0.91
N ILE A 65 1.63 1.70 -0.86
CA ILE A 65 0.84 2.19 0.28
C ILE A 65 -0.37 1.29 0.60
N GLY A 66 -1.04 0.72 -0.41
CA GLY A 66 -2.17 -0.21 -0.23
C GLY A 66 -1.80 -1.53 0.48
N GLN A 67 -0.51 -1.88 0.57
CA GLN A 67 -0.08 -3.07 1.32
C GLN A 67 -0.22 -2.90 2.84
N TYR A 68 -0.18 -1.66 3.34
CA TYR A 68 -0.26 -1.36 4.77
C TYR A 68 -1.70 -1.33 5.30
N PHE A 69 -2.71 -1.35 4.43
CA PHE A 69 -4.11 -1.28 4.81
C PHE A 69 -4.81 -2.61 4.54
N HIS A 70 -5.61 -3.06 5.52
CA HIS A 70 -6.47 -4.23 5.38
C HIS A 70 -7.57 -4.01 4.34
N THR A 71 -8.05 -2.77 4.23
CA THR A 71 -9.06 -2.37 3.25
C THR A 71 -8.53 -1.25 2.37
N THR A 72 -8.55 -1.49 1.06
CA THR A 72 -8.15 -0.52 0.02
C THR A 72 -9.27 -0.43 -1.00
N LEU A 73 -9.73 0.79 -1.28
CA LEU A 73 -10.86 1.09 -2.15
C LEU A 73 -10.44 2.07 -3.24
N LEU A 74 -11.05 1.97 -4.42
CA LEU A 74 -10.82 2.90 -5.52
C LEU A 74 -12.03 3.81 -5.72
N VAL A 75 -11.81 5.12 -5.80
CA VAL A 75 -12.86 6.08 -6.12
C VAL A 75 -12.60 6.68 -7.50
N GLU A 76 -13.54 6.47 -8.41
CA GLU A 76 -13.44 6.98 -9.79
C GLU A 76 -14.72 7.72 -10.22
N PRO A 77 -14.59 8.73 -11.11
CA PRO A 77 -15.74 9.31 -11.78
C PRO A 77 -16.36 8.32 -12.78
N LYS A 78 -17.65 8.03 -12.63
CA LYS A 78 -18.50 7.36 -13.61
C LYS A 78 -19.24 8.42 -14.42
N TYR A 79 -19.03 8.40 -15.73
CA TYR A 79 -19.75 9.24 -16.68
C TYR A 79 -21.10 8.61 -17.01
N LEU A 80 -22.17 9.33 -16.70
CA LEU A 80 -23.54 8.93 -17.00
C LEU A 80 -24.02 9.62 -18.28
N ALA A 81 -25.07 9.07 -18.89
CA ALA A 81 -25.73 9.67 -20.05
C ALA A 81 -26.14 11.13 -19.73
N GLY A 82 -25.94 12.03 -20.70
CA GLY A 82 -26.24 13.46 -20.55
C GLY A 82 -25.13 14.27 -19.87
N GLY A 83 -23.88 13.78 -19.85
CA GLY A 83 -22.72 14.54 -19.37
C GLY A 83 -22.63 14.70 -17.86
N LYS A 84 -23.50 14.02 -17.09
CA LYS A 84 -23.44 14.01 -15.63
C LYS A 84 -22.31 13.10 -15.17
N VAL A 85 -21.49 13.58 -14.24
CA VAL A 85 -20.41 12.81 -13.63
C VAL A 85 -20.82 12.47 -12.20
N LYS A 86 -20.81 11.17 -11.85
CA LYS A 86 -21.04 10.70 -10.48
C LYS A 86 -19.81 9.94 -9.99
N ARG A 87 -19.36 10.19 -8.77
CA ARG A 87 -18.24 9.43 -8.18
C ARG A 87 -18.75 8.12 -7.60
N MET A 88 -18.04 7.04 -7.90
CA MET A 88 -18.35 5.69 -7.45
C MET A 88 -17.15 5.10 -6.71
N ILE A 89 -17.42 4.32 -5.68
CA ILE A 89 -16.45 3.51 -4.93
C ILE A 89 -16.48 2.11 -5.53
N TYR A 90 -15.33 1.61 -5.98
CA TYR A 90 -15.17 0.27 -6.50
C TYR A 90 -14.61 -0.66 -5.42
N THR A 91 -15.24 -1.82 -5.30
CA THR A 91 -15.00 -2.81 -4.24
C THR A 91 -14.31 -4.08 -4.76
N GLN A 92 -14.36 -4.33 -6.07
CA GLN A 92 -13.76 -5.51 -6.69
C GLN A 92 -12.29 -5.27 -7.09
N PRO A 93 -11.41 -6.29 -6.94
CA PRO A 93 -10.03 -6.24 -7.40
C PRO A 93 -9.91 -5.86 -8.88
N ARG A 94 -8.92 -5.03 -9.20
CA ARG A 94 -8.57 -4.67 -10.57
C ARG A 94 -7.10 -4.97 -10.86
N PRO A 95 -6.72 -5.27 -12.11
CA PRO A 95 -5.33 -5.56 -12.46
C PRO A 95 -4.36 -4.42 -12.11
N GLU A 96 -4.83 -3.17 -12.11
CA GLU A 96 -3.97 -1.99 -12.02
C GLU A 96 -3.80 -1.49 -10.57
N LEU A 97 -4.63 -2.01 -9.65
CA LEU A 97 -4.57 -1.77 -8.22
C LEU A 97 -5.09 -2.98 -7.45
N ASP A 98 -4.24 -3.51 -6.57
CA ASP A 98 -4.57 -4.59 -5.64
C ASP A 98 -5.55 -4.08 -4.57
N LEU A 99 -6.83 -4.00 -4.94
CA LEU A 99 -7.92 -3.62 -4.04
C LEU A 99 -8.21 -4.75 -3.06
N LYS A 100 -8.36 -4.37 -1.80
CA LYS A 100 -8.53 -5.30 -0.68
C LYS A 100 -9.82 -4.95 0.02
N LEU A 101 -10.76 -5.87 0.02
CA LEU A 101 -11.99 -5.73 0.78
C LEU A 101 -12.39 -7.13 1.24
N ALA A 102 -12.51 -7.31 2.55
CA ALA A 102 -12.88 -8.60 3.14
C ALA A 102 -14.40 -8.87 3.09
N ALA A 103 -15.19 -7.87 2.70
CA ALA A 103 -16.64 -7.95 2.63
C ALA A 103 -17.14 -8.17 1.19
N GLU A 104 -18.18 -8.98 1.05
CA GLU A 104 -18.90 -9.15 -0.22
C GLU A 104 -19.90 -8.00 -0.38
N LEU A 105 -19.65 -7.14 -1.37
CA LEU A 105 -20.47 -5.98 -1.70
C LEU A 105 -20.63 -5.84 -3.21
N ASP A 106 -21.59 -5.02 -3.62
CA ASP A 106 -21.76 -4.64 -5.02
C ASP A 106 -20.47 -4.03 -5.59
N ALA A 107 -20.20 -4.34 -6.86
CA ALA A 107 -18.95 -3.97 -7.54
C ALA A 107 -18.67 -2.45 -7.57
N ALA A 108 -19.73 -1.65 -7.56
CA ALA A 108 -19.66 -0.19 -7.59
C ALA A 108 -20.75 0.41 -6.71
N LEU A 109 -20.33 1.13 -5.68
CA LEU A 109 -21.20 1.81 -4.73
C LEU A 109 -21.16 3.33 -4.95
N PRO A 110 -22.27 4.05 -4.75
CA PRO A 110 -22.28 5.51 -4.83
C PRO A 110 -21.43 6.11 -3.70
N LEU A 111 -20.74 7.24 -3.96
CA LEU A 111 -19.92 7.89 -2.93
C LEU A 111 -20.73 8.35 -1.72
N GLU A 112 -22.01 8.69 -1.91
CA GLU A 112 -22.85 9.28 -0.86
C GLU A 112 -23.27 8.27 0.21
N THR A 113 -23.55 7.02 -0.15
CA THR A 113 -24.00 5.96 0.78
C THR A 113 -23.02 4.81 0.90
N GLY A 114 -22.17 4.59 -0.11
CA GLY A 114 -21.34 3.41 -0.22
C GLY A 114 -20.34 3.23 0.93
N LEU A 115 -19.87 4.33 1.54
CA LEU A 115 -19.02 4.21 2.74
C LEU A 115 -19.79 3.58 3.91
N LEU A 116 -21.06 3.95 4.11
CA LEU A 116 -21.88 3.37 5.17
C LEU A 116 -22.12 1.88 4.91
N ASP A 117 -22.38 1.50 3.66
CA ASP A 117 -22.58 0.11 3.26
C ASP A 117 -21.30 -0.72 3.52
N ILE A 118 -20.14 -0.15 3.19
CA ILE A 118 -18.83 -0.76 3.45
C ILE A 118 -18.55 -0.90 4.94
N PHE A 119 -18.78 0.15 5.73
CA PHE A 119 -18.58 0.09 7.18
C PHE A 119 -19.50 -0.95 7.82
N SER A 120 -20.79 -0.92 7.48
CA SER A 120 -21.77 -1.90 7.97
C SER A 120 -21.35 -3.33 7.67
N ALA A 121 -20.82 -3.58 6.47
CA ALA A 121 -20.38 -4.91 6.06
C ALA A 121 -19.09 -5.36 6.76
N LEU A 122 -18.16 -4.44 7.04
CA LEU A 122 -16.89 -4.75 7.72
C LEU A 122 -17.04 -4.93 9.23
N THR A 123 -17.85 -4.09 9.88
CA THR A 123 -18.00 -4.12 11.35
C THR A 123 -19.20 -4.96 11.80
N GLY A 124 -20.06 -5.37 10.88
CA GLY A 124 -21.32 -6.04 11.20
C GLY A 124 -22.36 -5.12 11.84
N GLY A 125 -22.29 -3.82 11.53
CA GLY A 125 -23.17 -2.76 12.05
C GLY A 125 -22.55 -1.91 13.16
N ILE A 126 -23.16 -0.76 13.44
CA ILE A 126 -22.70 0.18 14.49
C ILE A 126 -22.92 -0.37 15.91
N GLU A 127 -23.94 -1.23 16.07
CA GLU A 127 -24.33 -1.84 17.33
C GLU A 127 -23.18 -2.68 17.92
N LYS A 128 -22.55 -3.51 17.09
CA LYS A 128 -21.38 -4.32 17.48
C LYS A 128 -20.16 -3.48 17.85
N CYS A 129 -20.01 -2.30 17.25
CA CYS A 129 -18.94 -1.38 17.61
C CYS A 129 -19.16 -0.76 19.00
N LEU A 130 -20.42 -0.52 19.38
CA LEU A 130 -20.76 0.00 20.70
C LEU A 130 -20.57 -1.05 21.80
N GLU A 131 -20.92 -2.31 21.51
CA GLU A 131 -20.72 -3.44 22.43
C GLU A 131 -19.23 -3.72 22.70
N ALA A 132 -18.36 -3.58 21.68
CA ALA A 132 -16.91 -3.72 21.84
C ALA A 132 -16.25 -2.57 22.64
N GLY A 133 -17.01 -1.52 22.98
CA GLY A 133 -16.56 -0.36 23.73
C GLY A 133 -16.66 -0.51 25.25
N GLU A 134 -17.31 -1.58 25.76
CA GLU A 134 -17.30 -1.83 27.20
C GLU A 134 -15.90 -2.30 27.62
N PRO A 135 -15.21 -1.55 28.49
CA PRO A 135 -13.89 -1.96 28.96
C PRO A 135 -14.08 -3.23 29.79
N ASP A 136 -13.44 -4.32 29.35
CA ASP A 136 -13.06 -5.38 30.27
C ASP A 136 -12.37 -4.72 31.46
N GLN A 137 -13.05 -4.70 32.60
CA GLN A 137 -12.45 -4.42 33.91
C GLN A 137 -11.59 -5.62 34.34
N HIS A 138 -10.82 -6.19 33.42
CA HIS A 138 -9.86 -7.22 33.74
C HIS A 138 -8.64 -6.57 34.36
N GLY A 139 -8.64 -6.68 35.70
CA GLY A 139 -7.63 -6.18 36.60
C GLY A 139 -6.22 -6.49 36.14
N LEU A 140 -5.40 -5.44 36.17
CA LEU A 140 -3.99 -5.57 36.46
C LEU A 140 -3.87 -6.17 37.86
N SER A 141 -3.89 -7.49 37.97
CA SER A 141 -3.26 -8.17 39.09
C SER A 141 -1.77 -8.17 38.80
N ASP A 142 -1.08 -7.23 39.45
CA ASP A 142 0.37 -7.22 39.60
C ASP A 142 0.82 -8.54 40.25
N THR A 143 1.28 -9.51 39.46
CA THR A 143 2.25 -10.53 39.90
C THR A 143 2.76 -11.29 38.68
N GLU A 144 3.94 -10.91 38.17
CA GLU A 144 4.97 -11.87 37.82
C GLU A 144 6.32 -11.15 37.74
N THR A 145 6.92 -11.00 38.92
CA THR A 145 8.35 -10.73 39.10
C THR A 145 9.12 -11.96 38.63
N LEU A 146 9.56 -11.98 37.37
CA LEU A 146 10.60 -12.91 36.94
C LEU A 146 11.97 -12.35 37.35
N ALA A 147 12.42 -12.81 38.51
CA ALA A 147 13.82 -12.82 38.86
C ALA A 147 14.53 -13.88 38.02
N LEU A 148 15.50 -13.48 37.19
CA LEU A 148 16.51 -14.35 36.60
C LEU A 148 17.86 -13.64 36.64
N THR A 149 18.49 -13.81 37.80
CA THR A 149 19.92 -14.01 38.11
C THR A 149 20.95 -13.69 37.03
N ASP A 150 21.87 -12.82 37.43
CA ASP A 150 23.32 -12.80 37.19
C ASP A 150 23.90 -13.85 36.22
N GLY A 151 24.45 -13.34 35.13
CA GLY A 151 25.27 -14.07 34.18
C GLY A 151 26.17 -13.12 33.40
N LEU A 152 27.17 -12.54 34.08
CA LEU A 152 28.32 -11.86 33.48
C LEU A 152 29.04 -12.84 32.55
N GLY A 153 28.85 -12.68 31.23
CA GLY A 153 29.60 -13.38 30.19
C GLY A 153 30.27 -12.36 29.27
N GLU A 154 31.58 -12.47 29.14
CA GLU A 154 32.47 -11.62 28.35
C GLU A 154 31.98 -11.33 26.93
N LEU A 155 31.91 -10.04 26.57
CA LEU A 155 31.97 -9.62 25.16
C LEU A 155 33.40 -9.83 24.65
N THR A 156 33.64 -10.97 24.00
CA THR A 156 34.78 -11.13 23.11
C THR A 156 34.48 -10.45 21.77
N ALA A 157 35.37 -9.54 21.37
CA ALA A 157 35.27 -8.76 20.15
C ALA A 157 35.28 -9.67 18.92
N ALA A 158 34.30 -9.49 18.03
CA ALA A 158 34.28 -10.12 16.73
C ALA A 158 35.46 -9.63 15.87
N PRO A 159 36.18 -10.52 15.16
CA PRO A 159 37.25 -10.14 14.26
C PRO A 159 36.68 -9.38 13.06
N GLY A 160 37.29 -8.22 12.78
CA GLY A 160 36.90 -7.34 11.68
C GLY A 160 37.00 -8.01 10.29
N PRO A 161 36.29 -7.47 9.30
CA PRO A 161 36.32 -7.99 7.94
C PRO A 161 37.73 -7.87 7.33
N PRO A 162 38.17 -8.86 6.54
CA PRO A 162 39.47 -8.85 5.90
C PRO A 162 39.58 -7.73 4.85
N PRO A 163 40.77 -7.15 4.66
CA PRO A 163 40.99 -6.10 3.67
C PRO A 163 40.83 -6.65 2.25
N LEU A 164 40.05 -5.94 1.43
CA LEU A 164 39.89 -6.19 -0.01
C LEU A 164 41.26 -6.08 -0.70
N ALA A 165 41.62 -7.15 -1.41
CA ALA A 165 42.80 -7.24 -2.22
C ALA A 165 42.79 -6.15 -3.31
N LYS A 166 43.95 -5.50 -3.48
CA LYS A 166 44.22 -4.57 -4.56
C LYS A 166 44.27 -5.37 -5.87
N GLU A 167 43.32 -5.15 -6.77
CA GLU A 167 43.48 -5.55 -8.16
C GLU A 167 44.41 -4.56 -8.85
N THR A 168 45.62 -5.03 -9.07
CA THR A 168 46.60 -4.50 -10.00
C THR A 168 46.02 -4.59 -11.42
N LYS A 169 45.91 -3.46 -12.12
CA LYS A 169 45.73 -3.45 -13.57
C LYS A 169 46.96 -2.80 -14.20
N GLU A 170 47.94 -3.64 -14.47
CA GLU A 170 48.97 -3.40 -15.49
C GLU A 170 48.37 -3.65 -16.89
N GLU A 171 49.11 -3.14 -17.89
CA GLU A 171 48.97 -3.38 -19.33
C GLU A 171 47.86 -2.61 -20.08
N GLU A 172 48.09 -1.98 -21.23
CA GLU A 172 49.26 -1.99 -22.11
C GLU A 172 49.19 -0.82 -23.10
N LYS A 173 50.36 -0.35 -23.51
CA LYS A 173 50.61 0.65 -24.57
C LYS A 173 50.86 -0.10 -25.90
N SER A 174 50.07 0.15 -26.94
CA SER A 174 50.42 0.01 -28.37
C SER A 174 49.15 0.30 -29.19
N LYS A 175 49.12 1.07 -30.27
CA LYS A 175 50.10 1.74 -31.13
C LYS A 175 49.38 2.89 -31.81
#